data_AF-A0ABD1CKB3-F1
#
_entry.id   AF-A0ABD1CKB3-F1
#
_cell.length_a   1.000
_cell.length_b   1.000
_cell.length_c   1.000
_cell.angle_alpha   90.00
_cell.angle_beta   90.00
_cell.angle_gamma   90.00
#
_symmetry.space_group_name_H-M   'P 1'
#
loop_
_entity.id
_entity.type
_entity.pdbx_description
1 polymer ?
#
loop_
_entity_poly.entity_id
_entity_poly.type
_entity_poly.pdbx_seq_one_letter_code
_entity_poly.pdbx_strand_id
1 'polypeptide(L)'
;MEYIQKRANDMQLIAQHKYGLRVKDQVRFQQMIASLGRSAAVVDLLESKASSPIDFRRDKNQSSKGAAFILYNFARLSVLFRTFEEKQRTGYYPELAPIETIDFGLLKEEDEWQLFWVYVAGFPAMLRQALGDGKLARVSPHVVLGFTSGLVICLSKYYRRVRILT
;
A
#
# COMPACT_ATOMS: atom_id res chain seq x y z
N MET A 1 -0.96 25.39 -0.55
CA MET A 1 0.11 25.05 -1.50
C MET A 1 1.43 24.69 -0.80
N GLU A 2 1.84 25.45 0.22
CA GLU A 2 3.11 25.28 0.92
C GLU A 2 3.31 23.90 1.59
N TYR A 3 2.27 23.33 2.23
CA TYR A 3 2.36 22.02 2.89
C TYR A 3 2.60 20.85 1.90
N ILE A 4 1.93 20.87 0.75
CA ILE A 4 2.11 19.86 -0.31
C ILE A 4 3.54 19.93 -0.85
N GLN A 5 4.08 21.14 -1.02
CA GLN A 5 5.46 21.35 -1.45
C GLN A 5 6.47 20.81 -0.42
N LYS A 6 6.24 21.05 0.88
CA LYS A 6 7.04 20.47 1.97
C LYS A 6 7.06 18.93 1.88
N ARG A 7 5.90 18.29 1.71
CA ARG A 7 5.81 16.82 1.59
C ARG A 7 6.44 16.26 0.31
N ALA A 8 6.32 16.96 -0.82
CA ALA A 8 7.02 16.59 -2.04
C ALA A 8 8.55 16.61 -1.85
N ASN A 9 9.07 17.64 -1.16
CA ASN A 9 10.49 17.73 -0.85
C ASN A 9 10.94 16.59 0.08
N ASP A 10 10.17 16.22 1.11
CA ASP A 10 10.46 15.06 1.99
C ASP A 10 10.56 13.75 1.18
N MET A 11 9.62 13.54 0.24
CA MET A 11 9.59 12.37 -0.64
C MET A 11 10.81 12.30 -1.55
N GLN A 12 11.22 13.44 -2.10
CA GLN A 12 12.41 13.55 -2.93
C GLN A 12 13.68 13.16 -2.16
N LEU A 13 13.84 13.67 -0.93
CA LEU A 13 14.97 13.35 -0.07
C LEU A 13 15.02 11.86 0.28
N ILE A 14 13.87 11.25 0.62
CA ILE A 14 13.78 9.79 0.86
C ILE A 14 14.16 9.00 -0.40
N ALA A 15 13.66 9.41 -1.57
CA ALA A 15 13.91 8.69 -2.82
C ALA A 15 15.39 8.74 -3.23
N GLN A 16 16.03 9.91 -3.09
CA GLN A 16 17.44 10.11 -3.38
C GLN A 16 18.33 9.29 -2.42
N HIS A 17 18.02 9.32 -1.12
CA HIS A 17 18.85 8.68 -0.10
C HIS A 17 18.66 7.16 -0.01
N LYS A 18 17.47 6.64 -0.35
CA LYS A 18 17.15 5.20 -0.24
C LYS A 18 17.34 4.42 -1.54
N TYR A 19 17.17 5.04 -2.70
CA TYR A 19 17.17 4.33 -3.99
C TYR A 19 18.30 4.76 -4.93
N GLY A 20 19.16 5.73 -4.54
CA GLY A 20 20.35 6.11 -5.31
C GLY A 20 20.04 6.50 -6.77
N LEU A 21 18.84 7.02 -7.02
CA LEU A 21 18.32 7.25 -8.37
C LEU A 21 19.17 8.29 -9.11
N ARG A 22 19.99 7.82 -10.08
CA ARG A 22 20.49 8.68 -11.17
C ARG A 22 19.34 8.92 -12.14
N VAL A 23 18.68 10.06 -11.98
CA VAL A 23 17.49 10.47 -12.74
C VAL A 23 17.87 10.66 -14.22
N LYS A 24 17.52 9.70 -15.08
CA LYS A 24 17.68 9.82 -16.54
C LYS A 24 16.57 10.67 -17.19
N ASP A 25 15.43 10.83 -16.52
CA ASP A 25 14.27 11.57 -17.03
C ASP A 25 13.68 12.45 -15.92
N GLN A 26 14.06 13.73 -15.95
CA GLN A 26 13.80 14.70 -14.90
C GLN A 26 12.31 15.07 -14.78
N VAL A 27 11.56 15.02 -15.89
CA VAL A 27 10.14 15.39 -15.94
C VAL A 27 9.29 14.29 -15.29
N ARG A 28 9.50 13.03 -15.66
CA ARG A 28 8.80 11.88 -15.03
C ARG A 28 9.10 11.79 -13.54
N PHE A 29 10.34 12.08 -13.15
CA PHE A 29 10.73 12.09 -11.75
C PHE A 29 10.01 13.18 -10.96
N GLN A 30 9.94 14.41 -11.47
CA GLN A 30 9.20 15.49 -10.81
C GLN A 30 7.70 15.20 -10.70
N GLN A 31 7.08 14.61 -11.72
CA GLN A 31 5.68 14.17 -11.67
C GLN A 31 5.45 13.09 -10.60
N MET A 32 6.37 12.14 -10.49
CA MET A 32 6.33 11.09 -9.46
C MET A 32 6.47 11.68 -8.05
N ILE A 33 7.43 12.58 -7.84
CA ILE A 33 7.63 13.27 -6.56
C ILE A 33 6.41 14.13 -6.17
N ALA A 34 5.82 14.85 -7.13
CA ALA A 34 4.61 15.62 -6.88
C ALA A 34 3.41 14.72 -6.56
N SER A 35 3.27 13.57 -7.23
CA SER A 35 2.24 12.57 -6.95
C SER A 35 2.41 11.95 -5.55
N LEU A 36 3.66 11.65 -5.18
CA LEU A 36 4.03 11.16 -3.85
C LEU A 36 3.72 12.20 -2.76
N GLY A 37 4.07 13.47 -2.98
CA GLY A 37 3.78 14.57 -2.06
C GLY A 37 2.28 14.78 -1.85
N ARG A 38 1.47 14.73 -2.92
CA ARG A 38 0.00 14.76 -2.83
C ARG A 38 -0.55 13.56 -2.07
N SER A 39 -0.06 12.37 -2.38
CA SER A 39 -0.51 11.13 -1.71
C SER A 39 -0.17 11.16 -0.22
N ALA A 40 1.01 11.64 0.16
CA ALA A 40 1.40 11.83 1.55
C ALA A 40 0.48 12.83 2.27
N ALA A 41 0.15 13.96 1.63
CA ALA A 41 -0.79 14.93 2.20
C ALA A 41 -2.20 14.34 2.37
N VAL A 42 -2.68 13.52 1.43
CA VAL A 42 -3.96 12.82 1.53
C VAL A 42 -3.92 11.80 2.69
N VAL A 43 -2.86 10.99 2.78
CA VAL A 43 -2.66 10.05 3.88
C VAL A 43 -2.67 10.77 5.24
N ASP A 44 -1.96 11.90 5.36
CA ASP A 44 -1.93 12.71 6.58
C ASP A 44 -3.32 13.17 7.02
N LEU A 45 -4.13 13.62 6.06
CA LEU A 45 -5.49 14.10 6.27
C LEU A 45 -6.42 12.95 6.69
N LEU A 46 -6.32 11.81 6.00
CA LEU A 46 -7.20 10.66 6.16
C LEU A 46 -6.85 9.78 7.36
N GLU A 47 -5.64 9.86 7.91
CA GLU A 47 -5.20 9.10 9.10
C GLU A 47 -5.91 9.56 10.38
N SER A 48 -6.31 10.83 10.43
CA SER A 48 -7.07 11.37 11.56
C SER A 48 -8.56 10.98 11.46
N LYS A 49 -9.20 10.71 12.61
CA LYS A 49 -10.67 10.68 12.65
C LYS A 49 -11.18 12.07 12.27
N ALA A 50 -12.20 12.14 11.41
CA ALA A 50 -12.78 13.43 10.98
C ALA A 50 -13.28 14.31 12.15
N SER A 51 -13.56 13.70 13.30
CA SER A 51 -13.97 14.36 14.54
C SER A 51 -12.81 14.81 15.44
N SER A 52 -11.56 14.65 15.01
CA SER A 52 -10.36 14.96 15.80
C SER A 52 -9.56 16.07 15.15
N PRO A 53 -9.01 17.04 15.93
CA PRO A 53 -8.15 18.09 15.38
C PRO A 53 -6.92 17.50 14.69
N ILE A 54 -6.55 18.06 13.54
CA ILE A 54 -5.33 17.71 12.83
C ILE A 54 -4.23 18.68 13.25
N ASP A 55 -3.22 18.17 13.94
CA ASP A 55 -2.04 18.94 14.30
C ASP A 55 -1.01 18.89 13.16
N PHE A 56 -0.98 19.95 12.35
CA PHE A 56 -0.02 20.15 11.27
C PHE A 56 1.38 20.56 11.74
N ARG A 57 1.57 20.86 13.04
CA ARG A 57 2.88 21.19 13.63
C ARG A 57 3.67 19.97 14.02
N ARG A 58 2.99 18.84 14.23
CA ARG A 58 3.66 17.55 14.42
C ARG A 58 4.35 17.20 13.11
N ASP A 59 5.67 17.28 13.08
CA ASP A 59 6.49 16.55 12.11
C ASP A 59 6.22 15.06 12.34
N LYS A 60 5.11 14.55 11.78
CA LYS A 60 4.90 13.14 11.57
C LYS A 60 5.92 12.72 10.52
N ASN A 61 7.18 12.59 10.93
CA ASN A 61 8.27 11.97 10.16
C ASN A 61 7.96 10.51 9.79
N GLN A 62 6.81 9.99 10.22
CA GLN A 62 6.27 8.67 9.92
C GLN A 62 5.30 8.66 8.73
N SER A 63 4.62 9.76 8.41
CA SER A 63 3.49 9.71 7.48
C SER A 63 3.90 9.83 6.00
N SER A 64 4.92 10.66 5.74
CA SER A 64 5.66 10.67 4.48
C SER A 64 6.31 9.29 4.21
N LYS A 65 6.95 8.69 5.22
CA LYS A 65 7.46 7.31 5.14
C LYS A 65 6.34 6.29 4.90
N GLY A 66 5.18 6.46 5.55
CA GLY A 66 4.02 5.58 5.41
C GLY A 66 3.45 5.59 3.99
N ALA A 67 3.19 6.76 3.43
CA ALA A 67 2.67 6.89 2.05
C ALA A 67 3.68 6.36 1.01
N ALA A 68 4.96 6.69 1.15
CA ALA A 68 6.01 6.15 0.28
C ALA A 68 6.10 4.63 0.38
N PHE A 69 5.95 4.08 1.58
CA PHE A 69 6.00 2.65 1.83
C PHE A 69 4.78 1.92 1.24
N ILE A 70 3.58 2.48 1.37
CA ILE A 70 2.37 1.97 0.72
C ILE A 70 2.57 1.93 -0.80
N LEU A 71 2.98 3.05 -1.40
CA LEU A 71 3.16 3.16 -2.85
C LEU A 71 4.26 2.25 -3.39
N TYR A 72 5.34 2.07 -2.63
CA TYR A 72 6.41 1.13 -2.98
C TYR A 72 5.92 -0.32 -2.99
N ASN A 73 5.19 -0.75 -1.96
CA ASN A 73 4.65 -2.11 -1.91
C ASN A 73 3.54 -2.31 -2.96
N PHE A 74 2.74 -1.28 -3.26
CA PHE A 74 1.80 -1.31 -4.38
C PHE A 74 2.52 -1.57 -5.72
N ALA A 75 3.56 -0.79 -6.04
CA ALA A 75 4.32 -0.98 -7.26
C ALA A 75 4.96 -2.39 -7.35
N ARG A 76 5.42 -2.93 -6.21
CA ARG A 76 5.93 -4.30 -6.12
C ARG A 76 4.86 -5.34 -6.46
N LEU A 77 3.65 -5.22 -5.91
CA LEU A 77 2.52 -6.10 -6.26
C LEU A 77 2.13 -5.97 -7.73
N SER A 78 2.08 -4.75 -8.27
CA SER A 78 1.75 -4.53 -9.68
C SER A 78 2.73 -5.24 -10.61
N VAL A 79 4.04 -5.16 -10.31
CA VAL A 79 5.06 -5.89 -11.08
C VAL A 79 4.89 -7.39 -10.92
N LEU A 80 4.66 -7.88 -9.70
CA LEU A 80 4.43 -9.30 -9.42
C LEU A 80 3.28 -9.84 -10.28
N PHE A 81 2.11 -9.22 -10.23
CA PHE A 81 0.94 -9.67 -10.99
C PHE A 81 1.19 -9.59 -12.50
N ARG A 82 1.78 -8.51 -12.99
CA ARG A 82 2.12 -8.39 -14.42
C ARG A 82 3.09 -9.49 -14.87
N THR A 83 4.11 -9.78 -14.08
CA THR A 83 5.07 -10.87 -14.37
C THR A 83 4.39 -12.24 -14.35
N PHE A 84 3.46 -12.48 -13.43
CA PHE A 84 2.67 -13.71 -13.41
C PHE A 84 1.83 -13.86 -14.68
N GLU A 85 1.05 -12.82 -15.03
CA GLU A 85 0.21 -12.79 -16.24
C GLU A 85 1.03 -13.00 -17.51
N GLU A 86 2.17 -12.31 -17.65
CA GLU A 86 3.09 -12.46 -18.78
C GLU A 86 3.59 -13.91 -18.90
N LYS A 87 4.03 -14.51 -17.79
CA LYS A 87 4.55 -15.89 -17.76
C LYS A 87 3.46 -16.94 -17.98
N GLN A 88 2.26 -16.71 -17.45
CA GLN A 88 1.10 -17.55 -17.69
C GLN A 88 0.72 -17.55 -19.16
N ARG A 89 0.68 -16.37 -19.80
CA ARG A 89 0.41 -16.23 -21.24
C ARG A 89 1.44 -16.94 -22.11
N THR A 90 2.69 -17.06 -21.67
CA THR A 90 3.74 -17.83 -22.37
C THR A 90 3.73 -19.33 -22.03
N GLY A 91 2.77 -19.80 -21.22
CA GLY A 91 2.67 -21.20 -20.80
C GLY A 91 3.68 -21.63 -19.73
N TYR A 92 4.40 -20.68 -19.12
CA TYR A 92 5.37 -20.99 -18.06
C TYR A 92 4.68 -21.29 -16.72
N TYR A 93 3.58 -20.58 -16.43
CA TYR A 93 2.72 -20.86 -15.27
C TYR A 93 1.35 -21.38 -15.71
N PRO A 94 0.74 -22.27 -14.93
CA PRO A 94 -0.63 -22.69 -15.16
C PRO A 94 -1.62 -21.55 -14.86
N GLU A 95 -2.88 -21.77 -15.26
CA GLU A 95 -4.00 -20.96 -14.77
C GLU A 95 -4.12 -21.05 -13.25
N LEU A 96 -4.59 -19.96 -12.61
CA LEU A 96 -4.86 -19.99 -11.18
C LEU A 96 -5.98 -20.98 -10.90
N ALA A 97 -5.75 -21.87 -9.94
CA ALA A 97 -6.74 -22.83 -9.51
C ALA A 97 -7.98 -22.13 -8.91
N PRO A 98 -9.20 -22.65 -9.14
CA PRO A 98 -10.40 -22.19 -8.44
C PRO A 98 -10.22 -22.25 -6.93
N ILE A 99 -10.78 -21.28 -6.20
CA ILE A 99 -10.61 -21.14 -4.74
C ILE A 99 -11.03 -22.41 -3.99
N GLU A 100 -12.01 -23.16 -4.51
CA GLU A 100 -12.55 -24.39 -3.96
C GLU A 100 -11.54 -25.55 -4.01
N THR A 101 -10.55 -25.45 -4.90
CA THR A 101 -9.51 -26.46 -5.11
C THR A 101 -8.17 -26.07 -4.51
N ILE A 102 -8.07 -24.87 -3.91
CA ILE A 102 -6.84 -24.41 -3.27
C ILE A 102 -6.65 -25.14 -1.93
N ASP A 103 -5.49 -25.77 -1.77
CA ASP A 103 -5.08 -26.35 -0.50
C ASP A 103 -4.56 -25.27 0.46
N PHE A 104 -5.46 -24.72 1.29
CA PHE A 104 -5.10 -23.78 2.35
C PHE A 104 -4.25 -24.41 3.46
N GLY A 105 -4.15 -25.74 3.53
CA GLY A 105 -3.25 -26.44 4.43
C GLY A 105 -1.77 -26.15 4.14
N LEU A 106 -1.44 -25.61 2.97
CA LEU A 106 -0.09 -25.17 2.61
C LEU A 106 0.35 -23.87 3.28
N LEU A 107 -0.58 -23.07 3.82
CA LEU A 107 -0.23 -21.89 4.61
C LEU A 107 0.32 -22.36 5.97
N LYS A 108 1.62 -22.18 6.20
CA LYS A 108 2.33 -22.62 7.41
C LYS A 108 2.70 -21.48 8.33
N GLU A 109 2.93 -20.29 7.78
CA GLU A 109 3.43 -19.16 8.54
C GLU A 109 2.29 -18.25 9.01
N GLU A 110 2.47 -17.62 10.16
CA GLU A 110 1.54 -16.64 10.70
C GLU A 110 1.29 -15.48 9.72
N ASP A 111 2.34 -15.01 9.04
CA ASP A 111 2.22 -13.92 8.06
C ASP A 111 1.37 -14.34 6.85
N GLU A 112 1.38 -15.61 6.43
CA GLU A 112 0.56 -16.13 5.34
C GLU A 112 -0.92 -16.13 5.71
N TRP A 113 -1.22 -16.63 6.91
CA TRP A 113 -2.57 -16.61 7.45
C TRP A 113 -3.08 -15.19 7.69
N GLN A 114 -2.23 -14.30 8.18
CA GLN A 114 -2.56 -12.89 8.36
C GLN A 114 -2.89 -12.22 7.00
N LEU A 115 -2.08 -12.46 5.97
CA LEU A 115 -2.34 -11.96 4.62
C LEU A 115 -3.69 -12.44 4.09
N PHE A 116 -3.96 -13.74 4.18
CA PHE A 116 -5.19 -14.32 3.67
C PHE A 116 -6.41 -13.92 4.51
N TRP A 117 -6.43 -14.26 5.80
CA TRP A 117 -7.63 -14.14 6.63
C TRP A 117 -7.99 -12.69 6.93
N VAL A 118 -6.98 -11.87 7.24
CA VAL A 118 -7.24 -10.48 7.65
C VAL A 118 -7.35 -9.56 6.45
N TYR A 119 -6.42 -9.66 5.50
CA TYR A 119 -6.34 -8.67 4.43
C TYR A 119 -7.05 -9.05 3.14
N VAL A 120 -7.20 -10.34 2.82
CA VAL A 120 -8.00 -10.79 1.67
C VAL A 120 -9.44 -11.07 2.09
N ALA A 121 -9.66 -12.03 2.98
CA ALA A 121 -11.01 -12.43 3.42
C ALA A 121 -11.69 -11.35 4.29
N GLY A 122 -10.92 -10.61 5.09
CA GLY A 122 -11.43 -9.54 5.95
C GLY A 122 -11.76 -8.23 5.24
N PHE A 123 -11.36 -8.06 3.97
CA PHE A 123 -11.56 -6.81 3.21
C PHE A 123 -13.03 -6.34 3.15
N PRO A 124 -14.03 -7.21 2.88
CA PRO A 124 -15.44 -6.78 2.87
C PRO A 124 -15.93 -6.31 4.25
N ALA A 125 -15.46 -6.92 5.33
CA ALA A 125 -15.83 -6.51 6.68
C ALA A 125 -15.24 -5.14 7.02
N MET A 126 -13.98 -4.90 6.65
CA MET A 126 -13.35 -3.58 6.77
C MET A 126 -14.10 -2.53 5.95
N LEU A 127 -14.50 -2.82 4.71
CA LEU A 127 -15.28 -1.89 3.90
C LEU A 127 -16.61 -1.52 4.56
N ARG A 128 -17.34 -2.49 5.11
CA ARG A 128 -18.58 -2.22 5.87
C ARG A 128 -18.31 -1.34 7.08
N GLN A 129 -17.22 -1.58 7.82
CA GLN A 129 -16.83 -0.72 8.93
C GLN A 129 -16.47 0.71 8.46
N ALA A 130 -15.82 0.83 7.31
CA ALA A 130 -15.39 2.10 6.76
C ALA A 130 -16.52 2.93 6.14
N LEU A 131 -17.59 2.29 5.65
CA LEU A 131 -18.72 2.93 4.96
C LEU A 131 -19.99 3.03 5.83
N GLY A 132 -20.05 2.25 6.92
CA GLY A 132 -21.24 2.09 7.75
C GLY A 132 -22.17 0.98 7.26
N ASP A 133 -23.26 0.76 8.00
CA ASP A 133 -24.27 -0.28 7.76
C ASP A 133 -25.38 0.16 6.78
N GLY A 134 -25.17 1.26 6.06
CA GLY A 134 -26.14 1.84 5.11
C GLY A 134 -27.25 2.67 5.74
N LYS A 135 -27.38 2.72 7.09
CA LYS A 135 -28.41 3.53 7.77
C LYS A 135 -27.95 4.97 8.02
N LEU A 136 -26.66 5.17 8.29
CA LEU A 136 -26.00 6.47 8.21
C LEU A 136 -24.76 6.31 7.32
N ALA A 137 -24.65 7.11 6.27
CA ALA A 137 -23.43 7.19 5.47
C ALA A 137 -22.31 7.74 6.36
N ARG A 138 -21.42 6.84 6.83
CA ARG A 138 -20.25 7.22 7.61
C ARG A 138 -19.03 6.79 6.83
N VAL A 139 -18.35 7.74 6.21
CA VAL A 139 -17.05 7.49 5.59
C VAL A 139 -15.98 7.63 6.67
N SER A 140 -15.23 6.57 6.92
CA SER A 140 -14.13 6.52 7.88
C SER A 140 -12.82 6.19 7.17
N PRO A 141 -12.20 7.16 6.48
CA PRO A 141 -10.99 6.91 5.66
C PRO A 141 -9.82 6.36 6.46
N HIS A 142 -9.68 6.75 7.74
CA HIS A 142 -8.67 6.24 8.66
C HIS A 142 -8.73 4.71 8.84
N VAL A 143 -9.91 4.10 8.72
CA VAL A 143 -10.08 2.64 8.78
C VAL A 143 -9.44 1.99 7.55
N VAL A 144 -9.73 2.52 6.36
CA VAL A 144 -9.15 2.04 5.09
C VAL A 144 -7.64 2.22 5.08
N LEU A 145 -7.17 3.36 5.55
CA LEU A 145 -5.74 3.67 5.60
C LEU A 145 -4.98 2.81 6.62
N GLY A 146 -5.57 2.57 7.80
CA GLY A 146 -5.01 1.66 8.80
C GLY A 146 -4.94 0.23 8.27
N PHE A 147 -6.00 -0.24 7.60
CA PHE A 147 -6.03 -1.55 6.96
C PHE A 147 -4.95 -1.68 5.88
N THR A 148 -4.85 -0.67 5.00
CA THR A 148 -3.84 -0.62 3.93
C THR A 148 -2.43 -0.63 4.51
N SER A 149 -2.19 0.17 5.55
CA SER A 149 -0.88 0.23 6.24
C SER A 149 -0.50 -1.12 6.82
N GLY A 150 -1.43 -1.79 7.50
CA GLY A 150 -1.22 -3.13 8.04
C GLY A 150 -0.90 -4.15 6.95
N LEU A 151 -1.69 -4.15 5.86
CA LEU A 151 -1.46 -5.03 4.70
C LEU A 151 -0.05 -4.86 4.15
N VAL A 152 0.38 -3.63 3.86
CA VAL A 152 1.70 -3.41 3.25
C VAL A 152 2.85 -3.73 4.20
N ILE A 153 2.66 -3.59 5.52
CA ILE A 153 3.66 -4.00 6.52
C ILE A 153 3.80 -5.53 6.51
N CYS A 154 2.68 -6.25 6.64
CA CYS A 154 2.66 -7.71 6.65
C CYS A 154 3.22 -8.27 5.34
N LEU A 155 2.78 -7.73 4.20
CA LEU A 155 3.26 -8.11 2.88
C LEU A 155 4.76 -7.87 2.72
N SER A 156 5.28 -6.71 3.16
CA SER A 156 6.71 -6.43 3.00
C SER A 156 7.59 -7.39 3.82
N LYS A 157 7.13 -7.78 5.02
CA LYS A 157 7.79 -8.78 5.86
C LYS A 157 7.80 -10.15 5.20
N TYR A 158 6.66 -10.58 4.66
CA TYR A 158 6.51 -11.85 3.97
C TYR A 158 7.36 -11.92 2.69
N TYR A 159 7.23 -10.92 1.82
CA TYR A 159 7.92 -10.85 0.52
C TYR A 159 9.45 -10.82 0.65
N ARG A 160 9.98 -10.31 1.77
CA ARG A 160 11.44 -10.33 2.04
C ARG A 160 11.97 -11.75 2.18
N ARG A 161 11.14 -12.69 2.62
CA ARG A 161 11.52 -14.07 2.98
C ARG A 161 11.08 -15.07 1.92
N VAL A 162 9.91 -14.85 1.31
CA VAL A 162 9.30 -15.81 0.38
C VAL A 162 9.41 -15.34 -1.07
N ARG A 163 9.83 -16.27 -1.92
CA ARG A 163 9.90 -16.11 -3.37
C ARG A 163 8.58 -16.58 -4.00
N ILE A 164 7.75 -15.64 -4.44
CA ILE A 164 6.37 -15.95 -4.88
C ILE A 164 6.32 -16.50 -6.32
N LEU A 165 7.06 -15.91 -7.27
CA LEU A 165 7.05 -16.30 -8.70
C LEU A 165 8.41 -16.86 -9.15
N THR A 166 9.08 -17.63 -8.30
CA THR A 166 10.37 -18.25 -8.65
C THR A 166 10.25 -19.74 -8.65
#